data_AF-A0A1A5PEG5-F1
#
_entry.id   AF-A0A1A5PEG5-F1
#
_cell.length_a   1.000
_cell.length_b   1.000
_cell.length_c   1.000
_cell.angle_alpha   90.00
_cell.angle_beta   90.00
_cell.angle_gamma   90.00
#
_symmetry.space_group_name_H-M   'P 1'
#
loop_
_entity.id
_entity.type
_entity.pdbx_description
1 polymer ?
#
loop_
_entity_poly.entity_id
_entity_poly.type
_entity_poly.pdbx_seq_one_letter_code
_entity_poly.pdbx_strand_id
1 'polypeptide(L)'
;MPTEDRLVAEFSVSKATIRKAVDELIARGLVFRRQGKGTFVYGDAEEKIGSVFRGSLLDLISGTPRMPLHDVGVEIGVRFPTPVRAALGTDRETGNVIWNRRTVGGTVFVYSTHYLAPQIEHFARDPRLRTDGLLAVLHSDGVAMEGAEQRVSAQLADTEVARQLETELGAPVLFSQRILSSVDGPIDVLHSWYRGDLYEWRSRLDIRSDGGVVMTPEES
;
A
#
# COMPACT_ATOMS: atom_id res chain seq x y z
N MET A 1 -14.79 -10.58 -20.43
CA MET A 1 -15.57 -11.85 -20.53
C MET A 1 -15.82 -12.22 -22.01
N PRO A 2 -15.98 -13.51 -22.38
CA PRO A 2 -16.40 -13.92 -23.73
C PRO A 2 -17.70 -13.24 -24.20
N THR A 3 -17.89 -13.10 -25.51
CA THR A 3 -19.12 -12.50 -26.08
C THR A 3 -20.34 -13.38 -25.85
N GLU A 4 -21.54 -12.79 -25.81
CA GLU A 4 -22.80 -13.53 -25.66
C GLU A 4 -22.93 -14.66 -26.70
N ASP A 5 -22.48 -14.43 -27.93
CA ASP A 5 -22.56 -15.43 -29.00
C ASP A 5 -21.59 -16.61 -28.78
N ARG A 6 -20.42 -16.38 -28.16
CA ARG A 6 -19.53 -17.47 -27.75
C ARG A 6 -20.10 -18.27 -26.59
N LEU A 7 -20.73 -17.60 -25.61
CA LEU A 7 -21.39 -18.26 -24.48
C LEU A 7 -22.61 -19.09 -24.93
N VAL A 8 -23.37 -18.62 -25.93
CA VAL A 8 -24.45 -19.40 -26.55
C VAL A 8 -23.91 -20.68 -27.18
N ALA A 9 -22.80 -20.59 -27.93
CA ALA A 9 -22.19 -21.74 -28.57
C ALA A 9 -21.58 -22.73 -27.56
N GLU A 10 -20.91 -22.23 -26.52
CA GLU A 10 -20.23 -23.04 -25.51
C GLU A 10 -21.20 -23.78 -24.58
N PHE A 11 -22.25 -23.10 -24.12
CA PHE A 11 -23.22 -23.66 -23.18
C PHE A 11 -24.47 -24.24 -23.87
N SER A 12 -24.58 -24.12 -25.20
CA SER A 12 -25.72 -24.63 -26.00
C SER A 12 -27.09 -24.19 -25.47
N VAL A 13 -27.20 -22.92 -25.04
CA VAL A 13 -28.42 -22.32 -24.49
C VAL A 13 -28.90 -21.15 -25.34
N SER A 14 -30.17 -20.77 -25.18
CA SER A 14 -30.73 -19.62 -25.91
C SER A 14 -30.04 -18.31 -25.53
N LYS A 15 -29.98 -17.37 -26.48
CA LYS A 15 -29.46 -16.00 -26.24
C LYS A 15 -30.21 -15.26 -25.13
N ALA A 16 -31.52 -15.52 -24.98
CA ALA A 16 -32.33 -14.98 -23.89
C ALA A 16 -31.88 -15.50 -22.51
N THR A 17 -31.49 -16.77 -22.43
CA THR A 17 -30.96 -17.40 -21.22
C THR A 17 -29.61 -16.80 -20.82
N ILE A 18 -28.68 -16.64 -21.78
CA ILE A 18 -27.39 -15.97 -21.52
C ILE A 18 -27.59 -14.53 -21.06
N ARG A 19 -28.46 -13.76 -21.72
CA ARG A 19 -28.74 -12.38 -21.31
C ARG A 19 -29.26 -12.30 -19.89
N LYS A 20 -30.21 -13.17 -19.52
CA LYS A 20 -30.75 -13.22 -18.16
C LYS A 20 -29.67 -13.54 -17.12
N ALA A 21 -28.79 -14.50 -17.41
CA ALA A 21 -27.68 -14.83 -16.53
C ALA A 21 -26.68 -13.67 -16.39
N VAL A 22 -26.36 -12.98 -17.49
CA VAL A 22 -25.50 -11.79 -17.47
C VAL A 22 -26.17 -10.63 -16.71
N ASP A 23 -27.46 -10.39 -16.91
CA ASP A 23 -28.22 -9.38 -16.17
C ASP A 23 -28.23 -9.68 -14.67
N GLU A 24 -28.32 -10.96 -14.29
CA GLU A 24 -28.23 -11.38 -12.90
C GLU A 24 -26.83 -11.16 -12.31
N LEU A 25 -25.77 -11.41 -13.08
CA LEU A 25 -24.40 -11.08 -12.67
C LEU A 25 -24.19 -9.56 -12.54
N ILE A 26 -24.82 -8.76 -13.40
CA ILE A 26 -24.81 -7.29 -13.32
C ILE A 26 -25.54 -6.84 -12.05
N ALA A 27 -26.72 -7.40 -11.77
CA ALA A 27 -27.50 -7.08 -10.57
C ALA A 27 -26.76 -7.44 -9.27
N ARG A 28 -25.90 -8.46 -9.32
CA ARG A 28 -25.02 -8.88 -8.21
C ARG A 28 -23.69 -8.11 -8.16
N GLY A 29 -23.45 -7.17 -9.09
CA GLY A 29 -22.22 -6.37 -9.12
C GLY A 29 -20.96 -7.14 -9.51
N LEU A 30 -21.08 -8.27 -10.20
CA LEU A 30 -19.95 -9.12 -10.59
C LEU A 30 -19.42 -8.80 -12.00
N VAL A 31 -20.28 -8.24 -12.86
CA VAL A 31 -19.92 -7.82 -14.22
C VAL A 31 -20.62 -6.50 -14.56
N PHE A 32 -20.12 -5.76 -15.54
CA PHE A 32 -20.76 -4.54 -16.05
C PHE A 32 -20.72 -4.46 -17.58
N ARG A 33 -21.65 -3.72 -18.19
CA ARG A 33 -21.73 -3.51 -19.64
C ARG A 33 -21.16 -2.16 -20.04
N ARG A 34 -20.32 -2.13 -21.08
CA ARG A 34 -19.94 -0.90 -21.79
C ARG A 34 -20.56 -0.93 -23.18
N GLN A 35 -21.34 0.10 -23.50
CA GLN A 35 -21.98 0.25 -24.80
C GLN A 35 -20.92 0.18 -25.92
N GLY A 36 -21.14 -0.72 -26.88
CA GLY A 36 -20.23 -0.95 -28.01
C GLY A 36 -18.92 -1.69 -27.69
N LYS A 37 -18.62 -2.00 -26.43
CA LYS A 37 -17.37 -2.66 -26.00
C LYS A 37 -17.55 -4.02 -25.33
N GLY A 38 -18.77 -4.38 -24.94
CA GLY A 38 -19.12 -5.70 -24.40
C GLY A 38 -19.32 -5.71 -22.89
N THR A 39 -19.22 -6.91 -22.30
CA THR A 39 -19.45 -7.17 -20.87
C THR A 39 -18.12 -7.55 -20.19
N PHE A 40 -17.80 -6.89 -19.09
CA PHE A 40 -16.52 -6.98 -18.38
C PHE A 40 -16.73 -7.49 -16.96
N VAL A 41 -15.79 -8.28 -16.44
CA VAL A 41 -15.83 -8.74 -15.06
C VAL A 41 -15.26 -7.64 -14.18
N TYR A 42 -15.89 -7.37 -13.03
CA TYR A 42 -15.28 -6.50 -12.03
C TYR A 42 -13.93 -7.10 -11.60
N GLY A 43 -12.83 -6.38 -11.87
CA GLY A 43 -11.47 -6.83 -11.59
C GLY A 43 -10.63 -7.26 -12.81
N ASP A 44 -11.10 -7.08 -14.04
CA ASP A 44 -10.23 -7.14 -15.23
C ASP A 44 -9.17 -6.01 -15.15
N ALA A 45 -7.90 -6.38 -15.34
CA ALA A 45 -6.70 -5.69 -14.87
C ALA A 45 -6.53 -4.20 -15.23
N GLU A 46 -7.26 -3.67 -16.22
CA GLU A 46 -7.26 -2.24 -16.56
C GLU A 46 -7.94 -1.36 -15.49
N GLU A 47 -8.83 -1.93 -14.66
CA GLU A 47 -9.50 -1.19 -13.57
C GLU A 47 -8.82 -1.39 -12.20
N LYS A 48 -8.00 -2.43 -12.04
CA LYS A 48 -7.24 -2.67 -10.79
C LYS A 48 -6.20 -1.58 -10.53
N ILE A 49 -5.48 -1.18 -11.58
CA ILE A 49 -4.50 -0.09 -11.52
C ILE A 49 -5.21 1.25 -11.17
N GLY A 50 -6.47 1.40 -11.57
CA GLY A 50 -7.19 2.68 -11.47
C GLY A 50 -8.10 2.86 -10.25
N SER A 51 -8.39 1.86 -9.42
CA SER A 51 -9.54 1.92 -8.49
C SER A 51 -9.20 2.07 -7.00
N VAL A 52 -7.96 1.87 -6.56
CA VAL A 52 -7.76 1.60 -5.12
C VAL A 52 -7.02 2.72 -4.38
N PHE A 53 -5.90 3.23 -4.85
CA PHE A 53 -5.33 4.46 -4.29
C PHE A 53 -4.70 5.34 -5.37
N ARG A 54 -5.32 6.52 -5.60
CA ARG A 54 -4.75 7.60 -6.41
C ARG A 54 -4.26 8.68 -5.46
N GLY A 55 -2.97 8.93 -5.48
CA GLY A 55 -2.33 9.93 -4.61
C GLY A 55 -1.01 10.36 -5.22
N SER A 56 -0.57 11.56 -4.86
CA SER A 56 0.74 12.03 -5.26
C SER A 56 1.83 11.09 -4.74
N LEU A 57 3.00 11.07 -5.38
CA LEU A 57 4.18 10.42 -4.80
C LEU A 57 4.46 10.97 -3.39
N LEU A 58 4.13 12.25 -3.16
CA LEU A 58 4.17 12.87 -1.84
C LEU A 58 3.22 12.17 -0.84
N ASP A 59 2.05 11.69 -1.25
CA ASP A 59 1.12 10.95 -0.37
C ASP A 59 1.64 9.55 -0.03
N LEU A 60 2.39 8.91 -0.93
CA LEU A 60 3.14 7.69 -0.59
C LEU A 60 4.30 8.01 0.37
N ILE A 61 4.88 9.21 0.22
CA ILE A 61 5.99 9.72 1.05
C ILE A 61 5.54 10.23 2.43
N SER A 62 4.32 10.75 2.55
CA SER A 62 3.82 11.46 3.73
C SER A 62 2.52 10.90 4.33
N GLY A 63 1.78 10.10 3.55
CA GLY A 63 0.33 9.92 3.68
C GLY A 63 -0.16 8.53 4.14
N THR A 64 0.70 7.63 4.62
CA THR A 64 0.28 6.41 5.34
C THR A 64 -0.78 6.66 6.46
N PRO A 65 -0.84 7.83 7.15
CA PRO A 65 -1.85 8.10 8.18
C PRO A 65 -3.31 8.09 7.73
N ARG A 66 -3.63 8.25 6.45
CA ARG A 66 -5.04 8.35 5.98
C ARG A 66 -5.72 7.01 5.70
N MET A 67 -4.97 5.91 5.81
CA MET A 67 -5.48 4.57 5.51
C MET A 67 -5.90 3.86 6.79
N PRO A 68 -7.09 3.22 6.86
CA PRO A 68 -7.49 2.45 8.03
C PRO A 68 -6.46 1.39 8.39
N LEU A 69 -6.12 1.32 9.67
CA LEU A 69 -5.34 0.23 10.23
C LEU A 69 -6.20 -1.04 10.19
N HIS A 70 -5.67 -2.09 9.58
CA HIS A 70 -6.33 -3.39 9.49
C HIS A 70 -5.83 -4.35 10.56
N ASP A 71 -4.51 -4.38 10.75
CA ASP A 71 -3.86 -5.28 11.69
C ASP A 71 -2.58 -4.65 12.23
N VAL A 72 -2.21 -5.03 13.45
CA VAL A 72 -0.94 -4.64 14.07
C VAL A 72 -0.46 -5.74 15.00
N GLY A 73 0.83 -6.00 14.94
CA GLY A 73 1.52 -6.90 15.83
C GLY A 73 2.84 -6.33 16.31
N VAL A 74 3.37 -6.98 17.33
CA VAL A 74 4.61 -6.59 18.00
C VAL A 74 5.44 -7.84 18.18
N GLU A 75 6.70 -7.74 17.80
CA GLU A 75 7.69 -8.79 17.98
C GLU A 75 8.84 -8.25 18.84
N ILE A 76 9.23 -9.02 19.85
CA ILE A 76 10.21 -8.62 20.86
C ILE A 76 11.49 -9.40 20.62
N GLY A 77 12.65 -8.72 20.65
CA GLY A 77 13.95 -9.37 20.51
C GLY A 77 14.25 -9.88 19.09
N VAL A 78 13.67 -9.25 18.08
CA VAL A 78 13.92 -9.56 16.66
C VAL A 78 15.34 -9.17 16.30
N ARG A 79 16.03 -10.02 15.55
CA ARG A 79 17.35 -9.70 15.00
C ARG A 79 17.20 -8.65 13.90
N PHE A 80 17.82 -7.49 14.10
CA PHE A 80 17.78 -6.41 13.13
C PHE A 80 18.68 -6.71 11.92
N PRO A 81 18.20 -6.51 10.68
CA PRO A 81 19.05 -6.56 9.50
C PRO A 81 20.22 -5.57 9.60
N THR A 82 21.39 -5.92 9.07
CA THR A 82 22.58 -5.04 9.07
C THR A 82 22.28 -3.64 8.50
N PRO A 83 21.55 -3.48 7.38
CA PRO A 83 21.21 -2.15 6.86
C PRO A 83 20.32 -1.34 7.82
N VAL A 84 19.42 -1.99 8.56
CA VAL A 84 18.56 -1.35 9.55
C VAL A 84 19.37 -0.86 10.74
N ARG A 85 20.29 -1.69 11.25
CA ARG A 85 21.21 -1.31 12.34
C ARG A 85 22.07 -0.10 11.96
N ALA A 86 22.62 -0.11 10.74
CA ALA A 86 23.39 1.01 10.21
C ALA A 86 22.54 2.28 10.10
N ALA A 87 21.29 2.18 9.62
CA ALA A 87 20.36 3.30 9.50
C ALA A 87 19.92 3.87 10.87
N LEU A 88 19.74 3.00 11.88
CA LEU A 88 19.46 3.41 13.26
C LEU A 88 20.69 3.93 14.01
N GLY A 89 21.90 3.75 13.47
CA GLY A 89 23.14 4.06 14.19
C GLY A 89 23.32 3.24 15.47
N THR A 90 22.85 1.99 15.48
CA THR A 90 22.87 1.13 16.68
C THR A 90 23.76 -0.10 16.52
N ASP A 91 24.53 -0.39 17.56
CA ASP A 91 25.30 -1.63 17.66
C ASP A 91 24.48 -2.82 18.16
N ARG A 92 23.25 -2.58 18.67
CA ARG A 92 22.37 -3.65 19.11
C ARG A 92 22.00 -4.57 17.95
N GLU A 93 22.15 -5.87 18.17
CA GLU A 93 21.74 -6.88 17.19
C GLU A 93 20.25 -7.18 17.23
N THR A 94 19.60 -6.95 18.37
CA THR A 94 18.19 -7.26 18.60
C THR A 94 17.42 -6.10 19.22
N GLY A 95 16.14 -6.01 18.86
CA GLY A 95 15.21 -5.03 19.40
C GLY A 95 13.75 -5.35 19.08
N ASN A 96 12.86 -4.44 19.43
CA ASN A 96 11.43 -4.59 19.15
C ASN A 96 11.07 -4.12 17.74
N VAL A 97 10.16 -4.87 17.11
CA VAL A 97 9.56 -4.52 15.82
C VAL A 97 8.05 -4.39 16.01
N ILE A 98 7.48 -3.31 15.48
CA ILE A 98 6.03 -3.16 15.35
C ILE A 98 5.69 -3.33 13.88
N TRP A 99 4.82 -4.26 13.53
CA TRP A 99 4.33 -4.41 12.17
C TRP A 99 2.86 -4.04 12.08
N ASN A 100 2.44 -3.47 10.96
CA ASN A 100 1.04 -3.21 10.69
C ASN A 100 0.67 -3.47 9.22
N ARG A 101 -0.62 -3.72 9.01
CA ARG A 101 -1.23 -3.77 7.69
C ARG A 101 -2.32 -2.72 7.58
N ARG A 102 -2.41 -2.09 6.41
CA ARG A 102 -3.46 -1.10 6.12
C ARG A 102 -4.19 -1.48 4.86
N THR A 103 -5.49 -1.23 4.87
CA THR A 103 -6.39 -1.57 3.76
C THR A 103 -6.88 -0.33 3.04
N VAL A 104 -7.28 -0.53 1.79
CA VAL A 104 -8.10 0.43 1.05
C VAL A 104 -9.12 -0.32 0.22
N GLY A 105 -10.37 0.15 0.24
CA GLY A 105 -11.51 -0.59 -0.31
C GLY A 105 -11.67 -2.00 0.29
N GLY A 106 -11.24 -2.21 1.55
CA GLY A 106 -11.26 -3.52 2.21
C GLY A 106 -10.17 -4.51 1.77
N THR A 107 -9.28 -4.14 0.85
CA THR A 107 -8.14 -4.97 0.41
C THR A 107 -6.86 -4.52 1.08
N VAL A 108 -6.02 -5.45 1.55
CA VAL A 108 -4.69 -5.12 2.10
C VAL A 108 -3.86 -4.43 1.02
N PHE A 109 -3.33 -3.25 1.33
CA PHE A 109 -2.56 -2.44 0.41
C PHE A 109 -1.13 -2.21 0.87
N VAL A 110 -0.94 -2.02 2.19
CA VAL A 110 0.36 -1.78 2.78
C VAL A 110 0.64 -2.80 3.86
N TYR A 111 1.87 -3.28 3.87
CA TYR A 111 2.48 -3.96 5.00
C TYR A 111 3.69 -3.14 5.45
N SER A 112 3.78 -2.84 6.74
CA SER A 112 4.79 -1.95 7.30
C SER A 112 5.45 -2.60 8.52
N THR A 113 6.75 -2.41 8.68
CA THR A 113 7.53 -2.81 9.84
C THR A 113 8.37 -1.64 10.35
N HIS A 114 8.17 -1.28 11.61
CA HIS A 114 8.93 -0.29 12.36
C HIS A 114 10.02 -0.98 13.18
N TYR A 115 11.28 -0.64 12.94
CA TYR A 115 12.42 -1.08 13.74
C TYR A 115 12.77 0.03 14.72
N LEU A 116 12.54 -0.23 16.01
CA LEU A 116 12.59 0.81 17.04
C LEU A 116 14.02 0.98 17.57
N ALA A 117 14.44 2.22 17.68
CA ALA A 117 15.62 2.55 18.47
C ALA A 117 15.35 2.35 19.98
N PRO A 118 16.38 2.11 20.81
CA PRO A 118 16.22 1.85 22.25
C PRO A 118 15.40 2.90 22.99
N GLN A 119 15.53 4.17 22.61
CA GLN A 119 14.84 5.30 23.24
C GLN A 119 13.31 5.26 23.08
N ILE A 120 12.79 4.65 22.02
CA ILE A 120 11.35 4.49 21.80
C ILE A 120 10.88 3.03 21.88
N GLU A 121 11.76 2.10 22.28
CA GLU A 121 11.48 0.67 22.28
C GLU A 121 10.32 0.27 23.21
N HIS A 122 10.09 1.06 24.28
CA HIS A 122 9.00 0.86 25.24
C HIS A 122 7.61 1.10 24.64
N PHE A 123 7.50 1.92 23.58
CA PHE A 123 6.23 2.15 22.88
C PHE A 123 5.67 0.89 22.21
N ALA A 124 6.48 -0.14 22.00
CA ALA A 124 6.03 -1.45 21.52
C ALA A 124 4.96 -2.09 22.42
N ARG A 125 4.78 -1.61 23.66
CA ARG A 125 3.75 -2.10 24.58
C ARG A 125 2.52 -1.19 24.66
N ASP A 126 2.50 -0.10 23.92
CA ASP A 126 1.43 0.89 23.99
C ASP A 126 0.15 0.36 23.32
N PRO A 127 -0.99 0.30 24.03
CA PRO A 127 -2.24 -0.20 23.47
C PRO A 127 -2.79 0.67 22.32
N ARG A 128 -2.45 1.97 22.27
CA ARG A 128 -2.89 2.92 21.23
C ARG A 128 -2.28 2.61 19.86
N LEU A 129 -1.23 1.79 19.79
CA LEU A 129 -0.69 1.32 18.51
C LEU A 129 -1.75 0.64 17.62
N ARG A 130 -2.77 0.01 18.24
CA ARG A 130 -3.88 -0.67 17.56
C ARG A 130 -4.92 0.27 16.97
N THR A 131 -4.94 1.53 17.36
CA THR A 131 -5.93 2.51 16.90
C THR A 131 -5.27 3.63 16.10
N ASP A 132 -4.16 4.15 16.61
CA ASP A 132 -3.58 5.41 16.14
C ASP A 132 -2.32 5.17 15.28
N GLY A 133 -1.62 4.06 15.55
CA GLY A 133 -0.32 3.74 14.97
C GLY A 133 0.85 4.51 15.60
N LEU A 134 2.08 4.04 15.37
CA LEU A 134 3.26 4.51 16.10
C LEU A 134 3.49 6.02 16.02
N LEU A 135 3.43 6.62 14.82
CA LEU A 135 3.73 8.04 14.64
C LEU A 135 2.79 8.94 15.45
N ALA A 136 1.49 8.61 15.48
CA ALA A 136 0.50 9.34 16.25
C ALA A 136 0.72 9.18 17.76
N VAL A 137 1.07 7.97 18.21
CA VAL A 137 1.42 7.70 19.62
C VAL A 137 2.64 8.52 20.05
N LEU A 138 3.73 8.49 19.26
CA LEU A 138 4.95 9.27 19.53
C LEU A 138 4.64 10.77 19.61
N HIS A 139 3.86 11.30 18.67
CA HIS A 139 3.45 12.69 18.67
C HIS A 139 2.61 13.04 19.91
N SER A 140 1.64 12.19 20.27
CA SER A 140 0.76 12.42 21.43
C SER A 140 1.50 12.42 22.76
N ASP A 141 2.61 11.66 22.86
CA ASP A 141 3.45 11.58 24.04
C ASP A 141 4.61 12.60 24.01
N GLY A 142 4.61 13.52 23.04
CA GLY A 142 5.54 14.64 23.00
C GLY A 142 6.97 14.26 22.58
N VAL A 143 7.15 13.14 21.87
CA VAL A 143 8.47 12.78 21.31
C VAL A 143 8.88 13.82 20.27
N ALA A 144 10.02 14.47 20.49
CA ALA A 144 10.54 15.52 19.63
C ALA A 144 11.07 14.95 18.31
N MET A 145 10.25 14.94 17.27
CA MET A 145 10.62 14.51 15.92
C MET A 145 11.12 15.72 15.12
N GLU A 146 12.35 15.64 14.61
CA GLU A 146 12.97 16.72 13.82
C GLU A 146 12.61 16.61 12.35
N GLY A 147 12.56 15.38 11.83
CA GLY A 147 12.29 15.13 10.43
C GLY A 147 12.44 13.66 10.07
N ALA A 148 12.24 13.36 8.79
CA ALA A 148 12.45 12.02 8.27
C ALA A 148 13.04 12.05 6.87
N GLU A 149 13.95 11.13 6.58
CA GLU A 149 14.41 10.85 5.22
C GLU A 149 13.66 9.63 4.69
N GLN A 150 13.11 9.72 3.47
CA GLN A 150 12.39 8.61 2.86
C GLN A 150 12.92 8.31 1.46
N ARG A 151 13.06 7.02 1.17
CA ARG A 151 13.44 6.48 -0.13
C ARG A 151 12.37 5.51 -0.60
N VAL A 152 12.12 5.49 -1.91
CA VAL A 152 11.14 4.61 -2.54
C VAL A 152 11.80 3.91 -3.73
N SER A 153 11.58 2.60 -3.86
CA SER A 153 12.08 1.79 -4.97
C SER A 153 11.09 0.68 -5.32
N ALA A 154 11.25 0.07 -6.49
CA ALA A 154 10.49 -1.13 -6.86
C ALA A 154 11.22 -2.38 -6.38
N GLN A 155 10.46 -3.37 -5.91
CA GLN A 155 10.95 -4.70 -5.52
C GLN A 155 9.97 -5.78 -5.98
N LEU A 156 10.41 -7.03 -5.91
CA LEU A 156 9.54 -8.19 -6.03
C LEU A 156 9.16 -8.67 -4.63
N ALA A 157 7.90 -9.00 -4.41
CA ALA A 157 7.45 -9.56 -3.14
C ALA A 157 8.13 -10.91 -2.87
N ASP A 158 8.81 -11.03 -1.73
CA ASP A 158 9.26 -12.32 -1.22
C ASP A 158 8.11 -13.10 -0.56
N THR A 159 8.40 -14.25 0.05
CA THR A 159 7.38 -15.10 0.68
C THR A 159 6.64 -14.38 1.81
N GLU A 160 7.33 -13.59 2.62
CA GLU A 160 6.72 -12.91 3.77
C GLU A 160 5.90 -11.71 3.30
N VAL A 161 6.46 -10.89 2.41
CA VAL A 161 5.77 -9.74 1.84
C VAL A 161 4.51 -10.18 1.06
N ALA A 162 4.61 -11.23 0.25
CA ALA A 162 3.48 -11.78 -0.50
C ALA A 162 2.36 -12.26 0.43
N ARG A 163 2.73 -12.98 1.50
CA ARG A 163 1.78 -13.46 2.52
C ARG A 163 1.08 -12.30 3.23
N GLN A 164 1.84 -11.29 3.68
CA GLN A 164 1.29 -10.16 4.44
C GLN A 164 0.39 -9.28 3.59
N LEU A 165 0.74 -9.07 2.32
CA LEU A 165 -0.03 -8.28 1.36
C LEU A 165 -1.17 -9.04 0.68
N GLU A 166 -1.32 -10.34 0.96
CA GLU A 166 -2.32 -11.21 0.33
C GLU A 166 -2.22 -11.16 -1.20
N THR A 167 -0.99 -11.30 -1.69
CA THR A 167 -0.62 -11.27 -3.12
C THR A 167 0.29 -12.45 -3.49
N GLU A 168 0.67 -12.54 -4.76
CA GLU A 168 1.50 -13.62 -5.28
C GLU A 168 3.00 -13.41 -4.97
N LEU A 169 3.74 -14.50 -4.80
CA LEU A 169 5.21 -14.47 -4.75
C LEU A 169 5.74 -13.85 -6.04
N GLY A 170 6.65 -12.89 -5.91
CA GLY A 170 7.21 -12.17 -7.05
C GLY A 170 6.31 -11.06 -7.61
N ALA A 171 5.17 -10.77 -6.98
CA ALA A 171 4.34 -9.62 -7.38
C ALA A 171 5.16 -8.31 -7.27
N PRO A 172 5.00 -7.37 -8.23
CA PRO A 172 5.67 -6.08 -8.15
C PRO A 172 5.11 -5.25 -7.01
N VAL A 173 6.01 -4.76 -6.15
CA VAL A 173 5.68 -3.91 -5.01
C VAL A 173 6.53 -2.65 -5.01
N LEU A 174 5.98 -1.57 -4.48
CA LEU A 174 6.77 -0.41 -4.11
C LEU A 174 7.27 -0.59 -2.69
N PHE A 175 8.58 -0.59 -2.51
CA PHE A 175 9.22 -0.58 -1.22
C PHE A 175 9.55 0.85 -0.83
N SER A 176 9.24 1.24 0.40
CA SER A 176 9.69 2.47 0.99
C SER A 176 10.42 2.25 2.30
N GLN A 177 11.57 2.88 2.43
CA GLN A 177 12.30 2.99 3.69
C GLN A 177 12.23 4.44 4.16
N ARG A 178 11.75 4.65 5.38
CA ARG A 178 11.79 5.94 6.07
C ARG A 178 12.63 5.84 7.34
N ILE A 179 13.51 6.81 7.55
CA ILE A 179 14.27 6.97 8.79
C ILE A 179 13.72 8.20 9.47
N LEU A 180 13.03 8.02 10.60
CA LEU A 180 12.51 9.10 11.43
C LEU A 180 13.57 9.46 12.47
N SER A 181 13.87 10.76 12.59
CA SER A 181 14.89 11.28 13.50
C SER A 181 14.28 12.21 14.54
N SER A 182 14.85 12.13 15.74
CA SER A 182 14.72 13.12 16.81
C SER A 182 15.98 13.99 16.86
N VAL A 183 15.99 14.98 17.76
CA VAL A 183 17.17 15.80 18.05
C VAL A 183 18.41 14.99 18.46
N ASP A 184 18.21 13.80 19.04
CA ASP A 184 19.29 12.91 19.49
C ASP A 184 19.69 11.86 18.44
N GLY A 185 19.10 11.91 17.24
CA GLY A 185 19.36 10.99 16.13
C GLY A 185 18.17 10.10 15.73
N PRO A 186 18.41 9.06 14.89
CA PRO A 186 17.38 8.17 14.38
C PRO A 186 16.63 7.42 15.49
N ILE A 187 15.29 7.46 15.46
CA ILE A 187 14.42 6.82 16.44
C ILE A 187 13.62 5.64 15.85
N ASP A 188 13.31 5.66 14.55
CA ASP A 188 12.55 4.61 13.87
C ASP A 188 13.06 4.41 12.44
N VAL A 189 13.21 3.15 12.03
CA VAL A 189 13.35 2.79 10.61
C VAL A 189 12.09 2.07 10.20
N LEU A 190 11.29 2.71 9.36
CA LEU A 190 10.08 2.15 8.80
C LEU A 190 10.38 1.56 7.41
N HIS A 191 10.14 0.27 7.27
CA HIS A 191 10.03 -0.39 5.97
C HIS A 191 8.56 -0.59 5.64
N SER A 192 8.13 -0.21 4.44
CA SER A 192 6.75 -0.38 3.97
C SER A 192 6.73 -0.92 2.56
N TRP A 193 5.93 -1.94 2.33
CA TRP A 193 5.68 -2.52 1.01
C TRP A 193 4.25 -2.22 0.61
N TYR A 194 4.08 -1.60 -0.54
CA TYR A 194 2.81 -1.23 -1.12
C TYR A 194 2.54 -2.11 -2.34
N ARG A 195 1.31 -2.60 -2.46
CA ARG A 195 0.87 -3.34 -3.64
C ARG A 195 0.91 -2.47 -4.89
N GLY A 196 1.79 -2.82 -5.83
CA GLY A 196 1.97 -2.08 -7.08
C GLY A 196 0.77 -2.20 -8.03
N ASP A 197 -0.02 -3.27 -7.91
CA ASP A 197 -1.24 -3.49 -8.69
C ASP A 197 -2.43 -2.66 -8.22
N LEU A 198 -2.30 -1.97 -7.08
CA LEU A 198 -3.33 -1.13 -6.45
C LEU A 198 -2.93 0.35 -6.36
N TYR A 199 -1.75 0.70 -6.89
CA TYR A 199 -1.19 2.04 -6.84
C TYR A 199 -0.87 2.55 -8.24
N GLU A 200 -1.32 3.75 -8.56
CA GLU A 200 -0.93 4.49 -9.75
C GLU A 200 -0.49 5.90 -9.34
N TRP A 201 0.72 6.29 -9.75
CA TRP A 201 1.16 7.68 -9.67
C TRP A 201 0.93 8.37 -11.00
N ARG A 202 0.24 9.51 -10.96
CA ARG A 202 -0.02 10.34 -12.11
C ARG A 202 0.36 11.79 -11.80
N SER A 203 0.98 12.45 -12.76
CA SER A 203 1.32 13.86 -12.67
C SER A 203 1.19 14.51 -14.04
N ARG A 204 0.75 15.77 -14.06
CA ARG A 204 0.83 16.60 -15.24
C ARG A 204 2.10 17.45 -15.20
N LEU A 205 2.76 17.55 -16.33
CA LEU A 205 3.93 18.40 -16.52
C LEU A 205 3.56 19.49 -17.52
N ASP A 206 3.53 20.73 -17.05
CA ASP A 206 3.33 21.89 -17.89
C ASP A 206 4.70 22.44 -18.31
N ILE A 207 4.97 22.38 -19.61
CA ILE A 207 6.21 22.89 -20.20
C ILE A 207 5.97 24.35 -20.59
N ARG A 208 6.67 25.26 -19.92
CA ARG A 208 6.65 26.69 -20.21
C ARG A 208 7.41 26.97 -21.51
N SER A 209 7.05 28.04 -22.19
CA SER A 209 7.68 28.46 -23.47
C SER A 209 9.17 28.82 -23.34
N ASP A 210 9.66 29.05 -22.12
CA ASP A 210 11.07 29.28 -21.79
C ASP A 210 11.85 27.97 -21.48
N GLY A 211 11.18 26.81 -21.60
CA GLY A 211 11.75 25.50 -21.28
C GLY A 211 11.65 25.11 -19.81
N GLY A 212 11.08 25.95 -18.94
CA GLY A 212 10.81 25.59 -17.55
C GLY A 212 9.73 24.51 -17.44
N VAL A 213 9.95 23.48 -16.61
CA VAL A 213 8.95 22.44 -16.34
C VAL A 213 8.30 22.71 -14.98
N VAL A 214 6.99 22.87 -14.97
CA VAL A 214 6.20 22.94 -13.73
C VAL A 214 5.42 21.64 -13.59
N MET A 215 5.63 20.96 -12.47
CA MET A 215 4.85 19.77 -12.12
C MET A 215 3.64 20.23 -11.32
N THR A 216 2.45 20.00 -11.86
CA THR A 216 1.18 20.23 -11.16
C THR A 216 0.64 18.87 -10.71
N PRO A 217 0.42 18.66 -9.39
CA PRO A 217 -0.30 17.48 -8.93
C PRO A 217 -1.69 17.46 -9.59
N GLU A 218 -2.06 16.35 -10.24
CA GLU A 218 -3.47 16.16 -10.62
C GLU A 218 -4.23 15.80 -9.34
N GLU A 219 -4.97 16.76 -8.79
CA GLU A 219 -5.92 16.49 -7.71
C GLU A 219 -7.02 15.55 -8.24
N SER A 220 -7.34 14.54 -7.43
CA SER A 220 -8.32 13.48 -7.74
C SER A 220 -9.75 13.95 -7.65
#